data_AF-A0A1I8AW36-F1
#
_entry.id   AF-A0A1I8AW36-F1
#
_cell.length_a   1.000
_cell.length_b   1.000
_cell.length_c   1.000
_cell.angle_alpha   90.00
_cell.angle_beta   90.00
_cell.angle_gamma   90.00
#
_symmetry.space_group_name_H-M   'P 1'
#
loop_
_entity.id
_entity.type
_entity.pdbx_description
1 polymer ?
#
loop_
_entity_poly.entity_id
_entity_poly.type
_entity_poly.pdbx_seq_one_letter_code
_entity_poly.pdbx_strand_id
1 'polypeptide(L)'
;MNHYLQVLASILLISQLYVVNCFNPLNCDPNTESLFVEDPTDRQAFFSCKPYANYPSIGFWSRHYCPYGMHFEYSSQQCTTDSLPPNTVREANDLLQLGKAFNNF
;
A
#
# COMPACT_ATOMS: atom_id res chain seq x y z
N MET A 1 30.80 32.73 -17.33
CA MET A 1 29.92 32.41 -16.18
C MET A 1 28.57 31.93 -16.71
N ASN A 2 28.01 30.87 -16.11
CA ASN A 2 26.57 30.56 -16.07
C ASN A 2 25.89 29.60 -17.05
N HIS A 3 26.58 28.71 -17.78
CA HIS A 3 25.88 27.53 -18.34
C HIS A 3 25.54 26.48 -17.28
N TYR A 4 26.38 26.31 -16.25
CA TYR A 4 26.12 25.39 -15.13
C TYR A 4 24.92 25.82 -14.26
N LEU A 5 24.71 27.13 -14.09
CA LEU A 5 23.62 27.66 -13.26
C LEU A 5 22.24 27.40 -13.90
N GLN A 6 22.13 27.47 -15.23
CA GLN A 6 20.88 27.19 -15.95
C GLN A 6 20.50 25.71 -15.87
N VAL A 7 21.47 24.80 -16.04
CA VAL A 7 21.20 23.35 -15.98
C VAL A 7 20.76 22.93 -14.59
N LEU A 8 21.40 23.45 -13.53
CA LEU A 8 21.00 23.19 -12.15
C LEU A 8 19.59 23.73 -11.84
N ALA A 9 19.25 24.91 -12.33
CA ALA A 9 17.90 25.47 -12.17
C ALA A 9 16.83 24.62 -12.89
N SER A 10 17.13 24.10 -14.08
CA SER A 10 16.23 23.20 -14.81
C SER A 10 16.05 21.86 -14.11
N ILE A 11 17.11 21.27 -13.55
CA ILE A 11 17.03 20.01 -12.79
C ILE A 11 16.21 20.20 -11.51
N LEU A 12 16.38 21.32 -10.81
CA LEU A 12 15.57 21.68 -9.64
C LEU A 12 14.08 21.83 -10.00
N LEU A 13 13.75 22.51 -11.10
CA LEU A 13 12.37 22.67 -11.56
C LEU A 13 11.72 21.33 -11.96
N ILE A 14 12.46 20.43 -12.61
CA ILE A 14 11.94 19.11 -12.99
C ILE A 14 11.71 18.23 -11.75
N SER A 15 12.60 18.32 -10.75
CA SER A 15 12.43 17.60 -9.48
C SER A 15 11.21 18.07 -8.67
N GLN A 16 10.90 19.38 -8.72
CA GLN A 16 9.71 19.94 -8.06
C GLN A 16 8.41 19.55 -8.78
N LEU A 17 8.43 19.47 -10.11
CA LEU A 17 7.26 19.03 -10.89
C LEU A 17 6.92 17.55 -10.67
N TYR A 18 7.91 16.69 -10.44
CA TYR A 18 7.68 15.28 -10.14
C TYR A 18 7.03 15.05 -8.77
N VAL A 19 7.35 15.88 -7.78
CA VAL A 19 6.78 15.74 -6.42
C VAL A 19 5.36 16.31 -6.35
N VAL A 20 5.03 17.34 -7.13
CA VAL A 20 3.72 18.00 -7.08
C VAL A 20 2.62 17.22 -7.82
N ASN A 21 2.97 16.36 -8.78
CA ASN A 21 1.98 15.59 -9.56
C ASN A 21 1.56 14.25 -8.94
N CYS A 22 2.15 13.82 -7.81
CA CYS A 22 1.78 12.53 -7.22
C CYS A 22 0.80 12.62 -6.06
N PHE A 23 0.52 13.80 -5.50
CA PHE A 23 -0.35 13.91 -4.33
C PHE A 23 -1.04 15.27 -4.31
N ASN A 24 -2.22 15.35 -4.93
CA ASN A 24 -3.27 16.21 -4.39
C ASN A 24 -4.12 15.29 -3.48
N PRO A 25 -3.73 15.07 -2.21
CA PRO A 25 -4.20 13.96 -1.35
C PRO A 25 -5.70 13.93 -1.08
N LEU A 26 -6.46 14.93 -1.53
CA LEU A 26 -7.86 15.09 -1.22
C LEU A 26 -8.80 14.69 -2.35
N ASN A 27 -8.35 14.77 -3.60
CA ASN A 27 -9.22 14.56 -4.75
C ASN A 27 -8.75 13.35 -5.57
N CYS A 28 -9.69 12.46 -5.87
CA CYS A 28 -9.52 11.29 -6.73
C CYS A 28 -10.56 11.34 -7.85
N ASP A 29 -10.31 10.67 -8.98
CA ASP A 29 -11.30 10.58 -10.07
C ASP A 29 -12.07 9.25 -9.95
N PRO A 30 -13.33 9.28 -9.48
CA PRO A 30 -14.10 8.06 -9.23
C PRO A 30 -14.47 7.33 -10.53
N ASN A 31 -14.31 7.95 -11.72
CA ASN A 31 -14.64 7.36 -13.01
C ASN A 31 -13.48 6.58 -13.63
N THR A 32 -12.25 6.88 -13.25
CA THR A 32 -11.04 6.19 -13.72
C THR A 32 -10.40 5.32 -12.64
N GLU A 33 -10.64 5.64 -11.35
CA GLU A 33 -10.01 4.98 -10.20
C GLU A 33 -11.02 4.09 -9.47
N SER A 34 -11.43 3.00 -10.13
CA SER A 34 -12.16 1.89 -9.47
C SER A 34 -11.24 0.97 -8.64
N LEU A 35 -10.00 1.39 -8.41
CA LEU A 35 -8.95 0.60 -7.78
C LEU A 35 -8.72 1.09 -6.35
N PHE A 36 -8.73 0.16 -5.40
CA PHE A 36 -8.24 0.42 -4.06
C PHE A 36 -6.71 0.59 -4.12
N VAL A 37 -6.17 1.52 -3.34
CA VAL A 37 -4.72 1.80 -3.29
C VAL A 37 -4.17 1.53 -1.91
N GLU A 38 -2.94 1.03 -1.85
CA GLU A 38 -2.23 0.78 -0.60
C GLU A 38 -1.97 2.09 0.16
N ASP A 39 -2.08 2.02 1.49
CA ASP A 39 -1.65 3.13 2.33
C ASP A 39 -0.13 3.08 2.53
N PRO A 40 0.62 4.13 2.14
CA PRO A 40 2.08 4.14 2.24
C PRO A 40 2.60 4.19 3.69
N THR A 41 1.73 4.52 4.65
CA THR A 41 2.08 4.66 6.07
C THR A 41 1.72 3.43 6.91
N ASP A 42 0.72 2.64 6.47
CA ASP A 42 0.19 1.52 7.23
C ASP A 42 -0.29 0.40 6.30
N ARG A 43 0.38 -0.75 6.33
CA ARG A 43 0.03 -1.90 5.48
C ARG A 43 -1.31 -2.53 5.83
N GLN A 44 -1.85 -2.28 7.02
CA GLN A 44 -3.19 -2.70 7.40
C GLN A 44 -4.26 -1.79 6.80
N ALA A 45 -3.90 -0.62 6.28
CA ALA A 45 -4.83 0.34 5.72
C ALA A 45 -4.75 0.40 4.18
N PHE A 46 -5.85 0.83 3.59
CA PHE A 46 -5.96 1.10 2.15
C PHE A 46 -6.92 2.25 1.92
N PHE A 47 -6.83 2.90 0.76
CA PHE A 47 -7.75 3.96 0.37
C PHE A 47 -8.71 3.49 -0.72
N SER A 48 -9.94 4.00 -0.64
CA SER A 48 -10.92 3.89 -1.72
C SER A 48 -11.36 5.27 -2.19
N CYS A 49 -11.52 5.43 -3.49
CA CYS A 49 -12.09 6.66 -4.05
C CYS A 49 -13.61 6.60 -3.98
N LYS A 50 -14.25 7.62 -3.39
CA LYS A 50 -15.71 7.72 -3.31
C LYS A 50 -16.20 9.00 -4.00
N PRO A 51 -17.21 8.92 -4.88
CA PRO A 51 -17.78 10.10 -5.49
C PRO A 51 -18.49 10.97 -4.44
N TYR A 52 -18.43 12.28 -4.60
CA TYR A 52 -19.25 13.20 -3.85
C TYR A 52 -20.69 13.12 -4.33
N ALA A 53 -21.64 13.00 -3.40
CA ALA A 53 -23.03 12.65 -3.68
C ALA A 53 -23.68 13.41 -4.87
N ASN A 54 -23.40 14.72 -4.98
CA ASN A 54 -23.98 15.58 -6.02
C ASN A 54 -23.00 15.94 -7.16
N TYR A 55 -21.75 15.48 -7.09
CA TYR A 55 -20.71 15.80 -8.06
C TYR A 55 -19.91 14.52 -8.37
N PRO A 56 -20.38 13.68 -9.31
CA PRO A 56 -19.72 12.41 -9.63
C PRO A 56 -18.36 12.58 -10.32
N SER A 57 -18.01 13.80 -10.75
CA SER A 57 -16.68 14.14 -11.25
C SER A 57 -15.68 14.49 -10.14
N ILE A 58 -16.11 14.54 -8.88
CA ILE A 58 -15.28 14.86 -7.73
C ILE A 58 -15.31 13.66 -6.79
N GLY A 59 -14.17 12.99 -6.64
CA GLY A 59 -14.00 11.92 -5.67
C GLY A 59 -13.13 12.36 -4.49
N PHE A 60 -13.33 11.70 -3.35
CA PHE A 60 -12.50 11.84 -2.17
C PHE A 60 -11.92 10.50 -1.74
N TRP A 61 -10.67 10.50 -1.30
CA TRP A 61 -10.04 9.34 -0.70
C TRP A 61 -10.60 9.08 0.69
N SER A 62 -11.13 7.87 0.89
CA SER A 62 -11.56 7.37 2.19
C SER A 62 -10.60 6.28 2.64
N ARG A 63 -10.02 6.44 3.83
CA ARG A 63 -9.13 5.44 4.44
C ARG A 63 -9.96 4.31 5.07
N HIS A 64 -9.56 3.07 4.82
CA HIS A 64 -10.16 1.86 5.35
C HIS A 64 -9.07 1.00 5.99
N TYR A 65 -9.48 0.16 6.94
CA TYR A 65 -8.59 -0.78 7.60
C TYR A 65 -9.03 -2.20 7.27
N CYS A 66 -8.04 -3.05 6.99
CA CYS A 66 -8.21 -4.48 6.93
C CYS A 66 -8.53 -5.05 8.32
N PRO A 67 -9.15 -6.24 8.38
CA PRO A 67 -9.32 -6.96 9.64
C PRO A 67 -7.99 -7.18 10.37
N TYR A 68 -8.07 -7.42 11.68
CA TYR A 68 -6.89 -7.60 12.52
C TYR A 68 -6.01 -8.76 12.04
N GLY A 69 -4.70 -8.53 11.91
CA GLY A 69 -3.73 -9.52 11.43
C GLY A 69 -3.70 -9.70 9.90
N MET A 70 -4.40 -8.86 9.15
CA MET A 70 -4.38 -8.83 7.69
C MET A 70 -3.74 -7.54 7.17
N HIS A 71 -3.22 -7.58 5.96
CA HIS A 71 -2.70 -6.43 5.21
C HIS A 71 -3.41 -6.33 3.86
N PHE A 72 -3.48 -5.13 3.29
CA PHE A 72 -4.06 -4.96 1.96
C PHE A 72 -3.03 -5.36 0.89
N GLU A 73 -3.44 -6.19 -0.07
CA GLU A 73 -2.62 -6.60 -1.20
C GLU A 73 -3.17 -5.98 -2.50
N TYR A 74 -2.42 -5.04 -3.10
CA TYR A 74 -2.87 -4.35 -4.31
C TYR A 74 -3.10 -5.28 -5.50
N SER A 75 -2.28 -6.33 -5.66
CA SER A 75 -2.34 -7.26 -6.78
C SER A 75 -3.67 -8.04 -6.83
N SER A 76 -4.21 -8.38 -5.67
CA SER A 76 -5.45 -9.14 -5.51
C SER A 76 -6.64 -8.26 -5.12
N GLN A 77 -6.42 -6.96 -4.85
CA GLN A 77 -7.42 -5.98 -4.46
C GLN A 77 -8.22 -6.40 -3.21
N GLN A 78 -7.55 -7.05 -2.26
CA GLN A 78 -8.18 -7.61 -1.06
C GLN A 78 -7.25 -7.59 0.15
N CYS A 79 -7.85 -7.68 1.34
CA CYS A 79 -7.09 -7.91 2.56
C CYS A 79 -6.69 -9.38 2.64
N THR A 80 -5.40 -9.65 2.82
CA THR A 80 -4.83 -11.00 2.92
C THR A 80 -4.10 -11.15 4.25
N THR A 81 -3.97 -12.39 4.72
CA THR A 81 -3.02 -12.70 5.79
C THR A 81 -1.65 -12.91 5.16
N ASP A 82 -0.59 -12.62 5.91
CA ASP A 82 0.73 -13.15 5.58
C ASP A 82 0.65 -14.68 5.66
N SER A 83 0.36 -15.32 4.53
CA SER A 83 0.44 -16.77 4.44
C SER A 83 1.89 -17.12 4.72
N LEU A 84 2.16 -17.69 5.89
CA LEU A 84 3.47 -18.23 6.23
C LEU A 84 3.89 -19.13 5.06
N PRO A 85 5.09 -18.93 4.48
CA PRO A 85 5.54 -19.79 3.41
C PRO A 85 5.41 -21.26 3.85
N PRO A 86 5.03 -22.18 2.96
CA PRO A 86 4.75 -23.58 3.33
C PRO A 86 5.92 -24.26 4.08
N ASN A 87 7.14 -23.77 3.86
CA ASN A 87 8.38 -24.16 4.54
C ASN A 87 8.35 -23.84 6.05
N THR A 88 7.83 -22.68 6.46
CA THR A 88 7.68 -22.33 7.89
C THR A 88 6.63 -23.18 8.60
N VAL A 89 5.57 -23.60 7.90
CA VAL A 89 4.55 -24.51 8.47
C VAL A 89 5.13 -25.92 8.67
N ARG A 90 5.97 -26.38 7.74
CA ARG A 90 6.69 -27.66 7.87
C ARG A 90 7.66 -27.64 9.04
N GLU A 91 8.48 -26.59 9.16
CA GLU A 91 9.43 -26.42 10.27
C GLU A 91 8.72 -26.32 11.63
N ALA A 92 7.59 -25.60 11.71
CA ALA A 92 6.80 -25.53 12.94
C ALA A 92 6.21 -26.89 13.34
N ASN A 93 5.76 -27.70 12.36
CA ASN A 93 5.28 -29.06 12.63
C ASN A 93 6.42 -30.00 13.05
N ASP A 94 7.59 -29.90 12.43
CA ASP A 94 8.76 -30.70 12.78
C ASP A 94 9.24 -30.39 14.22
N LEU A 95 9.26 -29.11 14.61
CA LEU A 95 9.55 -28.69 15.98
C LEU A 95 8.49 -29.13 16.99
N LEU A 96 7.21 -29.12 16.61
CA LEU A 96 6.12 -29.61 17.45
C LEU A 96 6.20 -31.13 17.67
N GLN A 97 6.63 -31.90 16.66
CA GLN A 97 6.85 -33.34 16.81
C GLN A 97 8.07 -33.64 17.68
N LEU A 98 9.16 -32.88 17.54
CA LEU A 98 10.32 -32.98 18.43
C LEU A 98 9.93 -32.69 19.89
N GLY A 99 9.15 -31.63 20.15
CA GLY A 99 8.66 -31.31 21.50
C GLY A 99 7.79 -32.40 22.13
N LYS A 100 7.04 -33.17 21.33
CA LYS A 100 6.29 -34.34 21.80
C LYS A 100 7.18 -35.55 22.09
N ALA A 101 8.27 -35.72 21.34
CA ALA A 101 9.24 -36.78 21.56
C ALA A 101 10.03 -36.61 22.87
N PHE A 102 10.31 -35.36 23.29
CA PHE A 102 11.03 -35.08 24.53
C PHE A 102 10.17 -35.14 25.81
N ASN A 103 8.83 -35.10 25.71
CA ASN A 103 7.92 -35.19 26.87
C ASN A 103 7.56 -36.63 27.29
N ASN A 104 8.17 -37.65 26.66
CA ASN A 104 7.96 -39.07 26.96
C ASN A 104 9.16 -39.74 27.65
N PHE A 105 10.02 -38.96 28.32
CA PHE A 105 11.08 -39.46 29.21
C PHE A 105 10.85 -39.00 30.65
#